data_AF-K7LX30-F1
#
_entry.id   AF-K7LX30-F1
#
_cell.length_a   1.000
_cell.length_b   1.000
_cell.length_c   1.000
_cell.angle_alpha   90.00
_cell.angle_beta   90.00
_cell.angle_gamma   90.00
#
_symmetry.space_group_name_H-M   'P 1'
#
loop_
_entity.id
_entity.type
_entity.pdbx_description
1 polymer ?
#
loop_
_entity_poly.entity_id
_entity_poly.type
_entity_poly.pdbx_seq_one_letter_code
_entity_poly.pdbx_strand_id
1 'polypeptide(L)'
;MQEILPINSFTMQYLLKGYAYTGGGRKLTRVEVTLDVRKTWRVCKLDRTEKPNKYGKYCCWCFWSLELEVMNLLGTKEIAGLMNNCWFRVKTNVAKPHKGEIGIVFEHPTQPANQPGGWMVKEKHLEKSLEKLPTLRKSGSTQSMNTSSKMFTISEVKKHCTSDSTWIIIHGHVYDCTRFLKDHPGGVDSILINADTDCTEEFDAIHSDKAKQMLQDFRIGDLMSTCRKLITTPPPPREKISCKLVSKTSISHDDQLLGLPVGKHIFLCTTINDKLCMRAYTPTSSVDEVGFSELVIKVYFKACTPSSQTEDSCLNIWTPSPLGHIEYTARGNFLVHRKQRFAKRLAMLANGTGITPIYQVAQTILKDPEDRTKMHEVYANKTEDDILLKDEMDVWEKTHCDRFKVWYVVGTAREGWGYSVGFITESITREHLPETSRDALAFFDLWTTTYDSIRSAT
;
A
#
# COMPACT_ATOMS: atom_id res chain seq x y z
N MET A 1 -34.19 -11.66 2.92
CA MET A 1 -34.39 -12.34 4.21
C MET A 1 -33.10 -12.22 5.00
N GLN A 2 -33.14 -11.67 6.22
CA GLN A 2 -31.98 -11.72 7.11
C GLN A 2 -31.92 -13.12 7.70
N GLU A 3 -30.79 -13.81 7.49
CA GLU A 3 -30.51 -15.08 8.15
C GLU A 3 -30.16 -14.79 9.61
N ILE A 4 -30.90 -15.42 10.53
CA ILE A 4 -30.65 -15.32 11.96
C ILE A 4 -30.20 -16.69 12.43
N LEU A 5 -29.00 -16.77 13.00
CA LEU A 5 -28.50 -17.98 13.65
C LEU A 5 -29.03 -18.02 15.10
N PRO A 6 -29.97 -18.91 15.46
CA PRO A 6 -30.43 -19.02 16.83
C PRO A 6 -29.32 -19.60 17.72
N ILE A 7 -29.11 -19.00 18.89
CA ILE A 7 -28.21 -19.52 19.92
C ILE A 7 -29.06 -20.34 20.88
N ASN A 8 -28.99 -21.66 20.75
CA ASN A 8 -29.65 -22.62 21.65
C ASN A 8 -28.68 -23.75 22.02
N SER A 9 -29.03 -24.53 23.05
CA SER A 9 -28.22 -25.65 23.54
C SER A 9 -27.94 -26.76 22.53
N PHE A 10 -28.63 -26.75 21.38
CA PHE A 10 -28.50 -27.75 20.32
C PHE A 10 -27.55 -27.32 19.19
N THR A 11 -27.30 -26.02 19.03
CA THR A 11 -26.50 -25.48 17.93
C THR A 11 -25.09 -25.15 18.43
N MET A 12 -24.24 -26.17 18.54
CA MET A 12 -22.85 -26.00 19.00
C MET A 12 -21.90 -25.54 17.87
N GLN A 13 -22.23 -25.88 16.61
CA GLN A 13 -21.39 -25.63 15.45
C GLN A 13 -22.17 -24.86 14.38
N TYR A 14 -21.49 -23.92 13.71
CA TYR A 14 -21.96 -23.17 12.58
C TYR A 14 -21.01 -23.39 11.39
N LEU A 15 -21.56 -23.86 10.28
CA LEU A 15 -20.79 -24.08 9.06
C LEU A 15 -20.82 -22.80 8.21
N LEU A 16 -19.84 -21.93 8.43
CA LEU A 16 -19.67 -20.72 7.63
C LEU A 16 -19.28 -21.14 6.21
N LYS A 17 -20.04 -20.71 5.21
CA LYS A 17 -19.75 -20.97 3.79
C LYS A 17 -19.63 -19.68 3.02
N GLY A 18 -18.91 -19.73 1.92
CA GLY A 18 -18.91 -18.69 0.93
C GLY A 18 -18.37 -19.18 -0.39
N TYR A 19 -18.15 -18.23 -1.30
CA TYR A 19 -17.50 -18.47 -2.57
C TYR A 19 -16.32 -17.51 -2.71
N ALA A 20 -15.35 -17.90 -3.52
CA ALA A 20 -14.11 -17.18 -3.72
C ALA A 20 -13.64 -17.39 -5.16
N TYR A 21 -13.03 -16.37 -5.76
CA TYR A 21 -12.37 -16.46 -7.05
C TYR A 21 -11.05 -15.70 -7.00
N THR A 22 -10.19 -15.94 -7.98
CA THR A 22 -8.97 -15.14 -8.14
C THR A 22 -8.96 -14.50 -9.52
N GLY A 23 -8.51 -13.25 -9.61
CA GLY A 23 -8.43 -12.52 -10.87
C GLY A 23 -7.42 -13.13 -11.84
N GLY A 24 -7.60 -12.89 -13.14
CA GLY A 24 -6.64 -13.31 -14.18
C GLY A 24 -6.67 -14.80 -14.54
N GLY A 25 -7.75 -15.51 -14.20
CA GLY A 25 -7.94 -16.93 -14.52
C GLY A 25 -7.03 -17.86 -13.72
N ARG A 26 -6.59 -17.43 -12.53
CA ARG A 26 -5.73 -18.22 -11.63
C ARG A 26 -6.56 -19.16 -10.77
N LYS A 27 -5.97 -20.28 -10.35
CA LYS A 27 -6.58 -21.22 -9.41
C LYS A 27 -6.62 -20.62 -8.00
N LEU A 28 -7.75 -20.75 -7.31
CA LEU A 28 -7.82 -20.42 -5.89
C LEU A 28 -7.03 -21.47 -5.09
N THR A 29 -6.02 -21.03 -4.37
CA THR A 29 -5.12 -21.91 -3.61
C THR A 29 -5.52 -22.03 -2.14
N ARG A 30 -5.97 -20.93 -1.55
CA ARG A 30 -6.30 -20.82 -0.11
C ARG A 30 -7.38 -19.76 0.10
N VAL A 31 -8.23 -19.98 1.09
CA VAL A 31 -9.13 -18.98 1.68
C VAL A 31 -8.92 -19.04 3.18
N GLU A 32 -8.81 -17.87 3.80
CA GLU A 32 -8.66 -17.77 5.25
C GLU A 32 -9.69 -16.81 5.82
N VAL A 33 -10.18 -17.11 7.01
CA VAL A 33 -11.13 -16.28 7.74
C VAL A 33 -10.57 -15.94 9.11
N THR A 34 -10.69 -14.67 9.50
CA THR A 34 -10.42 -14.19 10.86
C THR A 34 -11.74 -13.80 11.55
N LEU A 35 -11.82 -14.12 12.85
CA LEU A 35 -12.95 -13.77 13.73
C LEU A 35 -12.57 -12.71 14.79
N ASP A 36 -11.30 -12.32 14.84
CA ASP A 36 -10.71 -11.55 15.94
C ASP A 36 -9.97 -10.30 15.45
N VAL A 37 -10.46 -9.71 14.35
CA VAL A 37 -9.91 -8.49 13.74
C VAL A 37 -8.44 -8.68 13.34
N ARG A 38 -8.18 -9.77 12.59
CA ARG A 38 -6.88 -10.11 11.96
C ARG A 38 -5.78 -10.53 12.94
N LYS A 39 -6.12 -10.95 14.16
CA LYS A 39 -5.12 -11.49 15.10
C LYS A 39 -4.79 -12.95 14.79
N THR A 40 -5.81 -13.75 14.44
CA THR A 40 -5.66 -15.13 14.01
C THR A 40 -6.43 -15.41 12.73
N TRP A 41 -5.94 -16.37 11.96
CA TRP A 41 -6.48 -16.79 10.68
C TRP A 41 -6.78 -18.29 10.70
N ARG A 42 -7.95 -18.68 10.22
CA ARG A 42 -8.38 -20.07 10.08
C ARG A 42 -8.49 -20.42 8.60
N VAL A 43 -7.84 -21.50 8.19
CA VAL A 43 -7.85 -21.97 6.80
C VAL A 43 -9.19 -22.65 6.50
N CYS A 44 -9.88 -22.21 5.44
CA CYS A 44 -11.14 -22.81 5.01
C CYS A 44 -10.91 -24.07 4.17
N LYS A 45 -11.86 -25.01 4.22
CA LYS A 45 -11.95 -26.13 3.29
C LYS A 45 -12.47 -25.60 1.95
N LEU A 46 -11.76 -25.91 0.85
CA LEU A 46 -12.19 -25.56 -0.50
C LEU A 46 -12.96 -26.72 -1.13
N ASP A 47 -14.12 -26.45 -1.70
CA ASP A 47 -14.90 -27.38 -2.51
C ASP A 47 -14.55 -27.18 -3.99
N ARG A 48 -13.63 -28.04 -4.45
CA ARG A 48 -12.97 -27.92 -5.76
C ARG A 48 -13.77 -28.59 -6.86
N THR A 49 -14.83 -27.93 -7.30
CA THR A 49 -15.61 -28.35 -8.47
C THR A 49 -15.06 -27.79 -9.78
N GLU A 50 -14.14 -26.83 -9.70
CA GLU A 50 -13.56 -26.16 -10.86
C GLU A 50 -12.63 -27.06 -11.70
N LYS A 51 -12.82 -27.02 -13.02
CA LYS A 51 -11.85 -27.53 -14.00
C LYS A 51 -11.23 -26.36 -14.75
N PRO A 52 -9.92 -26.40 -15.06
CA PRO A 52 -9.33 -25.39 -15.92
C PRO A 52 -9.98 -25.45 -17.30
N ASN A 53 -10.11 -24.30 -17.96
CA ASN A 53 -10.49 -24.27 -19.36
C ASN A 53 -9.37 -24.81 -20.26
N LYS A 54 -9.59 -24.86 -21.58
CA LYS A 54 -8.60 -25.31 -22.57
C LYS A 54 -7.26 -24.55 -22.56
N TYR A 55 -7.20 -23.38 -21.90
CA TYR A 55 -5.99 -22.56 -21.75
C TYR A 55 -5.36 -22.67 -20.35
N GLY A 56 -5.78 -23.65 -19.53
CA GLY A 56 -5.28 -23.81 -18.16
C GLY A 56 -5.83 -22.79 -17.16
N LYS A 57 -6.83 -21.99 -17.53
CA LYS A 57 -7.38 -20.92 -16.68
C LYS A 57 -8.58 -21.40 -15.87
N TYR A 58 -8.62 -21.00 -14.60
CA TYR A 58 -9.74 -21.24 -13.70
C TYR A 58 -10.62 -19.98 -13.66
N CYS A 59 -11.70 -20.00 -14.42
CA CYS A 59 -12.62 -18.87 -14.59
C CYS A 59 -13.98 -19.15 -13.93
N CYS A 60 -13.97 -19.77 -12.75
CA CYS A 60 -15.19 -19.99 -11.98
C CYS A 60 -14.94 -19.75 -10.49
N TRP A 61 -16.05 -19.53 -9.79
CA TRP A 61 -16.09 -19.42 -8.34
C TRP A 61 -15.81 -20.79 -7.72
N CYS A 62 -15.00 -20.82 -6.67
CA CYS A 62 -14.76 -21.98 -5.82
C CYS A 62 -15.49 -21.76 -4.50
N PHE A 63 -16.24 -22.76 -4.05
CA PHE A 63 -16.94 -22.67 -2.77
C PHE A 63 -15.98 -23.03 -1.63
N TRP A 64 -16.20 -22.46 -0.47
CA TRP A 64 -15.41 -22.76 0.72
C TRP A 64 -16.30 -22.88 1.93
N SER A 65 -15.82 -23.64 2.92
CA SER A 65 -16.51 -23.85 4.20
C SER A 65 -15.54 -23.84 5.37
N LEU A 66 -16.00 -23.35 6.51
CA LEU A 66 -15.27 -23.34 7.78
C LEU A 66 -16.24 -23.68 8.92
N GLU A 67 -15.92 -24.72 9.68
CA GLU A 67 -16.65 -25.08 10.89
C GLU A 67 -16.23 -24.18 12.04
N LEU A 68 -17.22 -23.55 12.68
CA LEU A 68 -17.03 -22.60 13.77
C LEU A 68 -17.91 -22.98 14.95
N GLU A 69 -17.35 -23.02 16.15
CA GLU A 69 -18.19 -23.09 17.35
C GLU A 69 -19.01 -21.81 17.47
N VAL A 70 -20.32 -21.95 17.74
CA VAL A 70 -21.24 -20.80 17.86
C VAL A 70 -20.78 -19.83 18.96
N MET A 71 -20.14 -20.34 20.01
CA MET A 71 -19.55 -19.53 21.09
C MET A 71 -18.44 -18.60 20.62
N ASN A 72 -17.69 -18.95 19.56
CA ASN A 72 -16.66 -18.07 18.99
C ASN A 72 -17.27 -16.89 18.22
N LEU A 73 -18.52 -17.02 17.76
CA LEU A 73 -19.24 -15.94 17.10
C LEU A 73 -19.85 -14.96 18.11
N LEU A 74 -20.11 -15.41 19.34
CA LEU A 74 -20.51 -14.58 20.48
C LEU A 74 -19.35 -13.68 20.92
N GLY A 75 -19.36 -12.44 20.44
CA GLY A 75 -18.31 -11.44 20.69
C GLY A 75 -17.45 -11.11 19.48
N THR A 76 -17.57 -11.90 18.40
CA THR A 76 -17.06 -11.52 17.08
C THR A 76 -17.80 -10.26 16.64
N LYS A 77 -17.06 -9.17 16.38
CA LYS A 77 -17.62 -7.93 15.82
C LYS A 77 -17.57 -7.91 14.29
N GLU A 78 -16.64 -8.67 13.73
CA GLU A 78 -16.34 -8.67 12.31
C GLU A 78 -15.79 -10.03 11.90
N ILE A 79 -16.33 -10.58 10.81
CA ILE A 79 -15.75 -11.72 10.10
C ILE A 79 -15.11 -11.18 8.84
N ALA A 80 -13.81 -11.42 8.66
CA ALA A 80 -13.09 -11.00 7.46
C ALA A 80 -12.45 -12.19 6.76
N GLY A 81 -12.63 -12.26 5.43
CA GLY A 81 -11.95 -13.22 4.56
C GLY A 81 -10.75 -12.58 3.86
N LEU A 82 -9.66 -13.35 3.71
CA LEU A 82 -8.55 -13.02 2.83
C LEU A 82 -8.57 -13.96 1.62
N MET A 83 -8.46 -13.36 0.44
CA MET A 83 -8.31 -14.03 -0.84
C MET A 83 -7.22 -13.30 -1.65
N ASN A 84 -6.77 -13.90 -2.74
CA ASN A 84 -5.81 -13.29 -3.67
C ASN A 84 -6.23 -11.89 -4.20
N ASN A 85 -7.47 -11.42 -4.01
CA ASN A 85 -7.91 -10.05 -4.33
C ASN A 85 -9.27 -9.58 -3.73
N CYS A 86 -9.80 -10.19 -2.66
CA CYS A 86 -11.07 -9.75 -2.07
C CYS A 86 -11.01 -9.73 -0.54
N TRP A 87 -11.16 -8.55 0.04
CA TRP A 87 -11.48 -8.38 1.46
C TRP A 87 -12.97 -8.05 1.56
N PHE A 88 -13.76 -8.95 2.12
CA PHE A 88 -15.12 -8.64 2.54
C PHE A 88 -15.17 -8.69 4.07
N ARG A 89 -16.00 -7.83 4.65
CA ARG A 89 -16.26 -7.80 6.10
C ARG A 89 -17.73 -8.02 6.33
N VAL A 90 -18.08 -9.07 7.05
CA VAL A 90 -19.44 -9.32 7.51
C VAL A 90 -19.55 -8.79 8.93
N LYS A 91 -20.46 -7.83 9.15
CA LYS A 91 -20.77 -7.35 10.50
C LYS A 91 -21.69 -8.36 11.18
N THR A 92 -21.41 -8.69 12.42
CA THR A 92 -22.21 -9.61 13.24
C THR A 92 -22.92 -8.81 14.33
N ASN A 93 -24.24 -8.92 14.39
CA ASN A 93 -25.06 -8.24 15.39
C ASN A 93 -25.86 -9.25 16.19
N VAL A 94 -26.02 -9.02 17.49
CA VAL A 94 -26.93 -9.81 18.32
C VAL A 94 -28.36 -9.30 18.11
N ALA A 95 -29.29 -10.20 17.80
CA ALA A 95 -30.71 -9.91 17.68
C ALA A 95 -31.55 -10.76 18.64
N LYS A 96 -32.76 -10.28 18.94
CA LYS A 96 -33.76 -11.00 19.73
C LYS A 96 -35.01 -11.18 18.85
N PRO A 97 -35.05 -12.20 17.98
CA PRO A 97 -36.16 -12.38 17.03
C PRO A 97 -37.49 -12.66 17.73
N HIS A 98 -37.44 -13.38 18.86
CA HIS A 98 -38.59 -13.69 19.70
C HIS A 98 -38.27 -13.49 21.19
N LYS A 99 -39.32 -13.36 22.01
CA LYS A 99 -39.19 -13.12 23.45
C LYS A 99 -38.54 -14.34 24.13
N GLY A 100 -37.29 -14.18 24.58
CA GLY A 100 -36.51 -15.25 25.22
C GLY A 100 -35.44 -15.89 24.34
N GLU A 101 -35.39 -15.55 23.04
CA GLU A 101 -34.40 -16.07 22.11
C GLU A 101 -33.31 -15.03 21.81
N ILE A 102 -32.07 -15.51 21.67
CA ILE A 102 -30.92 -14.72 21.23
C ILE A 102 -30.44 -15.34 19.93
N GLY A 103 -30.21 -14.50 18.92
CA GLY A 103 -29.65 -14.92 17.65
C GLY A 103 -28.55 -13.99 17.17
N ILE A 104 -27.75 -14.47 16.22
CA ILE A 104 -26.73 -13.67 15.54
C ILE A 104 -27.20 -13.36 14.12
N VAL A 105 -27.16 -12.08 13.76
CA VAL A 105 -27.48 -11.58 12.42
C VAL A 105 -26.18 -11.21 11.72
N PHE A 106 -26.01 -11.75 10.52
CA PHE A 106 -24.89 -11.46 9.64
C PHE A 106 -25.29 -10.38 8.64
N GLU A 107 -24.60 -9.24 8.65
CA GLU A 107 -24.79 -8.17 7.68
C GLU A 107 -23.66 -8.18 6.65
N HIS A 108 -24.01 -8.51 5.41
CA HIS A 108 -23.09 -8.43 4.27
C HIS A 108 -22.84 -6.96 3.87
N PRO A 109 -21.64 -6.61 3.37
CA PRO A 109 -21.29 -5.23 3.01
C PRO A 109 -22.11 -4.68 1.84
N THR A 110 -22.61 -5.54 0.96
CA THR A 110 -23.49 -5.23 -0.19
C THR A 110 -24.63 -6.24 -0.30
N GLN A 111 -25.64 -6.01 -1.15
CA GLN A 111 -26.57 -7.07 -1.56
C GLN A 111 -26.10 -7.74 -2.86
N PRO A 112 -26.58 -8.96 -3.19
CA PRO A 112 -26.28 -9.63 -4.44
C PRO A 112 -26.68 -8.79 -5.67
N ALA A 113 -25.86 -8.87 -6.73
CA ALA A 113 -26.04 -8.15 -7.99
C ALA A 113 -26.14 -6.62 -7.81
N ASN A 114 -27.07 -5.97 -8.50
CA ASN A 114 -27.28 -4.53 -8.44
C ASN A 114 -28.32 -4.14 -7.36
N GLN A 115 -28.65 -5.04 -6.42
CA GLN A 115 -29.60 -4.71 -5.38
C GLN A 115 -29.00 -3.67 -4.42
N PRO A 116 -29.74 -2.60 -4.09
CA PRO A 116 -29.31 -1.66 -3.08
C PRO A 116 -29.41 -2.30 -1.69
N GLY A 117 -28.42 -2.04 -0.84
CA GLY A 117 -28.42 -2.47 0.56
C GLY A 117 -27.07 -3.00 1.01
N GLY A 118 -27.06 -3.64 2.18
CA GLY A 118 -25.82 -4.00 2.87
C GLY A 118 -25.32 -2.84 3.73
N TRP A 119 -24.48 -3.16 4.72
CA TRP A 119 -24.10 -2.17 5.72
C TRP A 119 -23.24 -1.05 5.13
N MET A 120 -22.49 -1.25 4.03
CA MET A 120 -21.73 -0.16 3.40
C MET A 120 -22.64 0.89 2.75
N VAL A 121 -23.79 0.48 2.22
CA VAL A 121 -24.79 1.42 1.68
C VAL A 121 -25.47 2.16 2.83
N LYS A 122 -25.83 1.46 3.91
CA LYS A 122 -26.37 2.09 5.12
C LYS A 122 -25.40 3.14 5.69
N GLU A 123 -24.11 2.81 5.77
CA GLU A 123 -23.05 3.68 6.28
C GLU A 123 -22.85 4.90 5.37
N LYS A 124 -22.75 4.72 4.04
CA LYS A 124 -22.71 5.84 3.08
C LYS A 124 -23.96 6.72 3.12
N HIS A 125 -25.14 6.14 3.33
CA HIS A 125 -26.38 6.91 3.48
C HIS A 125 -26.39 7.66 4.81
N LEU A 126 -25.93 7.04 5.90
CA LEU A 126 -25.81 7.68 7.21
C LEU A 126 -24.81 8.84 7.15
N GLU A 127 -23.65 8.65 6.54
CA GLU A 127 -22.62 9.66 6.28
C GLU A 127 -23.22 10.84 5.50
N LYS A 128 -23.89 10.59 4.36
CA LYS A 128 -24.58 11.63 3.57
C LYS A 128 -25.75 12.31 4.31
N SER A 129 -26.40 11.61 5.23
CA SER A 129 -27.49 12.16 6.05
C SER A 129 -26.95 13.06 7.16
N LEU A 130 -25.84 12.64 7.77
CA LEU A 130 -25.11 13.38 8.80
C LEU A 130 -24.48 14.66 8.24
N GLU A 131 -24.03 14.64 6.98
CA GLU A 131 -23.54 15.83 6.26
C GLU A 131 -24.65 16.86 5.91
N LYS A 132 -25.93 16.44 5.87
CA LYS A 132 -27.06 17.30 5.46
C LYS A 132 -27.90 17.87 6.60
N LEU A 133 -27.63 17.50 7.85
CA LEU A 133 -28.40 17.97 9.01
C LEU A 133 -27.78 19.25 9.59
N PRO A 134 -28.52 20.38 9.62
CA PRO A 134 -28.11 21.57 10.36
C PRO A 134 -28.02 21.22 11.85
N THR A 135 -26.94 21.64 12.50
CA THR A 135 -26.61 21.40 13.90
C THR A 135 -27.81 21.61 14.85
N LEU A 136 -28.44 20.51 15.28
CA LEU A 136 -29.45 20.50 16.35
C LEU A 136 -28.91 19.70 17.53
N ARG A 137 -28.59 20.44 18.59
CA ARG A 137 -28.14 19.95 19.91
C ARG A 137 -29.12 18.93 20.48
N LYS A 138 -28.64 17.77 20.96
CA LYS A 138 -29.20 17.07 22.14
C LYS A 138 -28.31 15.93 22.66
N SER A 139 -27.82 16.16 23.87
CA SER A 139 -27.48 15.25 24.98
C SER A 139 -27.69 13.73 24.81
N GLY A 140 -26.61 12.97 25.02
CA GLY A 140 -26.63 11.53 25.28
C GLY A 140 -25.21 10.97 25.41
N SER A 141 -24.92 10.34 26.54
CA SER A 141 -23.59 10.07 27.10
C SER A 141 -22.82 8.88 26.51
N THR A 142 -21.62 9.13 26.00
CA THR A 142 -20.48 8.19 26.01
C THR A 142 -19.19 9.00 25.94
N GLN A 143 -18.19 8.68 26.77
CA GLN A 143 -16.94 9.43 26.94
C GLN A 143 -16.15 9.56 25.62
N SER A 144 -16.37 10.67 24.92
CA SER A 144 -15.57 11.15 23.78
C SER A 144 -14.82 12.37 24.28
N MET A 145 -13.50 12.42 24.07
CA MET A 145 -12.72 13.60 24.43
C MET A 145 -13.24 14.81 23.64
N ASN A 146 -13.73 15.82 24.37
CA ASN A 146 -14.20 17.11 23.86
C ASN A 146 -13.20 17.76 22.87
N THR A 147 -13.44 17.64 21.56
CA THR A 147 -12.68 18.39 20.53
C THR A 147 -13.56 19.29 19.65
N SER A 148 -14.88 19.36 19.86
CA SER A 148 -15.77 20.15 18.99
C SER A 148 -15.88 21.66 19.32
N SER A 149 -15.02 22.21 20.19
CA SER A 149 -15.03 23.64 20.54
C SER A 149 -13.69 24.35 20.42
N LYS A 150 -12.60 23.63 20.21
CA LYS A 150 -11.27 24.26 20.11
C LYS A 150 -11.08 24.79 18.69
N MET A 151 -10.98 26.10 18.60
CA MET A 151 -10.60 26.78 17.37
C MET A 151 -9.12 27.15 17.46
N PHE A 152 -8.39 26.89 16.39
CA PHE A 152 -6.97 27.21 16.27
C PHE A 152 -6.74 28.25 15.18
N THR A 153 -5.80 29.15 15.41
CA THR A 153 -5.20 30.01 14.39
C THR A 153 -4.15 29.23 13.60
N ILE A 154 -3.85 29.69 12.37
CA ILE A 154 -2.69 29.22 11.61
C ILE A 154 -1.40 29.40 12.43
N SER A 155 -1.26 30.52 13.15
CA SER A 155 -0.09 30.81 13.99
C SER A 155 0.11 29.82 15.15
N GLU A 156 -0.97 29.23 15.66
CA GLU A 156 -0.88 28.17 16.66
C GLU A 156 -0.43 26.86 16.01
N VAL A 157 -1.06 26.47 14.90
CA VAL A 157 -0.68 25.26 14.16
C VAL A 157 0.79 25.29 13.73
N LYS A 158 1.30 26.47 13.32
CA LYS A 158 2.72 26.72 12.99
C LYS A 158 3.73 26.44 14.09
N LYS A 159 3.31 26.28 15.34
CA LYS A 159 4.21 25.88 16.43
C LYS A 159 4.49 24.38 16.46
N HIS A 160 3.74 23.59 15.67
CA HIS A 160 3.75 22.13 15.72
C HIS A 160 4.32 21.54 14.41
N CYS A 161 5.59 21.87 14.13
CA CYS A 161 6.30 21.51 12.91
C CYS A 161 7.45 20.47 13.10
N THR A 162 7.53 19.80 14.25
CA THR A 162 8.65 18.90 14.61
C THR A 162 8.17 17.49 14.92
N SER A 163 9.07 16.50 14.99
CA SER A 163 8.70 15.10 15.31
C SER A 163 8.09 14.90 16.69
N ASP A 164 8.40 15.79 17.63
CA ASP A 164 7.86 15.72 19.00
C ASP A 164 6.52 16.45 19.12
N SER A 165 6.11 17.12 18.05
CA SER A 165 4.93 17.97 18.00
C SER A 165 4.57 18.29 16.54
N THR A 166 3.74 17.44 15.93
CA THR A 166 3.35 17.52 14.51
C THR A 166 1.83 17.69 14.38
N TRP A 167 1.40 18.88 13.96
CA TRP A 167 0.02 19.13 13.59
C TRP A 167 -0.12 19.37 12.09
N ILE A 168 -1.25 18.98 11.53
CA ILE A 168 -1.61 19.18 10.12
C ILE A 168 -3.04 19.69 10.02
N ILE A 169 -3.35 20.35 8.91
CA ILE A 169 -4.70 20.82 8.58
C ILE A 169 -5.24 20.01 7.39
N ILE A 170 -6.43 19.43 7.54
CA ILE A 170 -7.12 18.72 6.46
C ILE A 170 -8.61 19.10 6.50
N HIS A 171 -9.16 19.56 5.37
CA HIS A 171 -10.55 20.02 5.24
C HIS A 171 -10.92 21.10 6.28
N GLY A 172 -9.96 21.96 6.64
CA GLY A 172 -10.13 23.01 7.65
C GLY A 172 -10.20 22.52 9.10
N HIS A 173 -9.92 21.25 9.34
CA HIS A 173 -9.80 20.65 10.68
C HIS A 173 -8.32 20.50 11.06
N VAL A 174 -8.01 20.63 12.34
CA VAL A 174 -6.63 20.50 12.86
C VAL A 174 -6.47 19.12 13.51
N TYR A 175 -5.40 18.43 13.15
CA TYR A 175 -5.09 17.07 13.62
C TYR A 175 -3.71 17.03 14.27
N ASP A 176 -3.62 16.35 15.41
CA ASP A 176 -2.35 16.06 16.07
C ASP A 176 -1.87 14.65 15.69
N CYS A 177 -0.90 14.61 14.78
CA CYS A 177 -0.35 13.36 14.25
C CYS A 177 0.89 12.87 15.02
N THR A 178 1.33 13.58 16.07
CA THR A 178 2.58 13.32 16.78
C THR A 178 2.73 11.85 17.18
N ARG A 179 1.68 11.27 17.76
CA ARG A 179 1.69 9.88 18.23
C ARG A 179 1.60 8.85 17.10
N PHE A 180 1.08 9.25 15.95
CA PHE A 180 0.86 8.38 14.79
C PHE A 180 2.05 8.33 13.85
N LEU A 181 2.99 9.28 13.93
CA LEU A 181 4.19 9.32 13.07
C LEU A 181 4.88 7.96 12.94
N LYS A 182 5.05 7.26 14.06
CA LYS A 182 5.73 5.95 14.15
C LYS A 182 4.92 4.78 13.55
N ASP A 183 3.61 4.93 13.48
CA ASP A 183 2.66 3.89 13.04
C ASP A 183 2.16 4.15 11.60
N HIS A 184 2.52 5.30 11.02
CA HIS A 184 2.16 5.65 9.65
C HIS A 184 2.84 4.68 8.66
N PRO A 185 2.10 4.00 7.77
CA PRO A 185 2.69 3.04 6.84
C PRO A 185 3.55 3.68 5.75
N GLY A 186 3.24 4.92 5.36
CA GLY A 186 4.13 5.76 4.54
C GLY A 186 5.20 6.47 5.38
N GLY A 187 5.33 6.10 6.65
CA GLY A 187 6.26 6.53 7.69
C GLY A 187 6.40 8.02 7.94
N VAL A 188 7.37 8.34 8.80
CA VAL A 188 7.43 9.59 9.55
C VAL A 188 7.57 10.81 8.63
N ASP A 189 8.48 10.74 7.66
CA ASP A 189 8.83 11.88 6.80
C ASP A 189 7.63 12.34 5.93
N SER A 190 6.74 11.41 5.55
CA SER A 190 5.55 11.71 4.74
C SER A 190 4.51 12.59 5.44
N ILE A 191 4.49 12.57 6.78
CA ILE A 191 3.66 13.50 7.57
C ILE A 191 4.46 14.76 7.89
N LEU A 192 5.73 14.61 8.33
CA LEU A 192 6.55 15.75 8.75
C LEU A 192 6.79 16.79 7.65
N ILE A 193 6.80 16.38 6.39
CA ILE A 193 6.92 17.31 5.28
C ILE A 193 5.75 18.31 5.20
N ASN A 194 4.57 17.89 5.68
CA ASN A 194 3.34 18.67 5.72
C ASN A 194 3.03 19.21 7.13
N ALA A 195 3.93 19.00 8.10
CA ALA A 195 3.75 19.53 9.45
C ALA A 195 3.58 21.05 9.38
N ASP A 196 2.64 21.59 10.16
CA ASP A 196 2.17 22.98 10.19
C ASP A 196 1.33 23.51 9.02
N THR A 197 1.09 22.70 7.99
CA THR A 197 0.41 23.14 6.76
C THR A 197 -0.99 22.56 6.58
N ASP A 198 -1.76 23.16 5.67
CA ASP A 198 -2.92 22.53 5.06
C ASP A 198 -2.46 21.60 3.94
N CYS A 199 -2.70 20.30 4.12
CA CYS A 199 -2.29 19.25 3.19
C CYS A 199 -3.52 18.45 2.71
N THR A 200 -4.66 19.13 2.57
CA THR A 200 -5.92 18.51 2.15
C THR A 200 -5.79 17.78 0.81
N GLU A 201 -5.19 18.44 -0.19
CA GLU A 201 -5.05 17.88 -1.54
C GLU A 201 -4.10 16.68 -1.56
N GLU A 202 -2.95 16.79 -0.89
CA GLU A 202 -1.97 15.73 -0.77
C GLU A 202 -2.56 14.52 -0.05
N PHE A 203 -3.29 14.76 1.04
CA PHE A 203 -3.95 13.70 1.79
C PHE A 203 -4.98 12.97 0.92
N ASP A 204 -5.86 13.70 0.24
CA ASP A 204 -6.91 13.14 -0.59
C ASP A 204 -6.39 12.39 -1.82
N ALA A 205 -5.21 12.76 -2.34
CA ALA A 205 -4.62 12.16 -3.53
C ALA A 205 -4.01 10.76 -3.30
N ILE A 206 -3.55 10.44 -2.08
CA ILE A 206 -2.82 9.19 -1.79
C ILE A 206 -3.50 8.29 -0.74
N HIS A 207 -4.43 8.80 0.06
CA HIS A 207 -5.06 8.03 1.13
C HIS A 207 -6.39 7.39 0.71
N SER A 208 -6.54 6.10 1.07
CA SER A 208 -7.81 5.38 0.95
C SER A 208 -8.88 5.92 1.90
N ASP A 209 -10.16 5.66 1.61
CA ASP A 209 -11.29 6.02 2.48
C ASP A 209 -11.11 5.55 3.94
N LYS A 210 -10.50 4.38 4.15
CA LYS A 210 -10.17 3.87 5.50
C LYS A 210 -9.21 4.80 6.24
N ALA A 211 -8.19 5.31 5.58
CA ALA A 211 -7.25 6.24 6.19
C ALA A 211 -7.93 7.59 6.52
N LYS A 212 -8.88 8.03 5.69
CA LYS A 212 -9.72 9.22 5.97
C LYS A 212 -10.61 9.02 7.22
N GLN A 213 -11.11 7.81 7.44
CA GLN A 213 -11.84 7.46 8.66
C GLN A 213 -10.91 7.46 9.89
N MET A 214 -9.74 6.83 9.80
CA MET A 214 -8.75 6.83 10.89
C MET A 214 -8.23 8.23 11.26
N LEU A 215 -8.19 9.15 10.29
CA LEU A 215 -7.76 10.53 10.52
C LEU A 215 -8.58 11.22 11.63
N GLN A 216 -9.86 10.88 11.76
CA GLN A 216 -10.75 11.49 12.76
C GLN A 216 -10.29 11.25 14.21
N ASP A 217 -9.59 10.14 14.47
CA ASP A 217 -9.07 9.81 15.80
C ASP A 217 -7.98 10.80 16.26
N PHE A 218 -7.37 11.54 15.34
CA PHE A 218 -6.31 12.50 15.59
C PHE A 218 -6.80 13.96 15.63
N ARG A 219 -8.10 14.20 15.42
CA ARG A 219 -8.65 15.56 15.34
C ARG A 219 -8.63 16.23 16.71
N ILE A 220 -8.03 17.42 16.78
CA ILE A 220 -7.95 18.22 18.01
C ILE A 220 -8.86 19.46 18.00
N GLY A 221 -9.33 19.88 16.83
CA GLY A 221 -10.27 21.00 16.67
C GLY A 221 -10.38 21.50 15.23
N ASP A 222 -10.76 22.76 15.09
CA ASP A 222 -11.06 23.40 13.81
C ASP A 222 -10.21 24.65 13.58
N LEU A 223 -9.91 24.97 12.32
CA LEU A 223 -9.24 26.21 11.96
C LEU A 223 -10.23 27.38 11.99
N MET A 224 -9.82 28.52 12.58
CA MET A 224 -10.66 29.72 12.66
C MET A 224 -11.09 30.25 11.28
N SER A 225 -12.41 30.44 11.11
CA SER A 225 -13.06 30.81 9.85
C SER A 225 -12.62 32.19 9.32
N THR A 226 -12.15 33.09 10.17
CA THR A 226 -11.60 34.40 9.80
C THR A 226 -10.28 34.32 9.02
N CYS A 227 -9.63 33.15 8.97
CA CYS A 227 -8.45 32.91 8.14
C CYS A 227 -8.76 32.24 6.79
N ARG A 228 -10.00 31.79 6.51
CA ARG A 228 -10.34 31.05 5.26
C ARG A 228 -10.10 31.84 3.97
N LYS A 229 -9.99 33.17 4.04
CA LYS A 229 -9.67 34.03 2.89
C LYS A 229 -8.17 34.34 2.70
N LEU A 230 -7.30 33.86 3.59
CA LEU A 230 -5.84 34.08 3.51
C LEU A 230 -5.06 32.84 3.06
N ILE A 231 -5.73 31.70 2.83
CA ILE A 231 -5.13 30.41 2.42
C ILE A 231 -5.06 30.28 0.88
N THR A 232 -4.80 31.39 0.18
CA THR A 232 -4.47 31.40 -1.26
C THR A 232 -3.00 31.76 -1.51
N THR A 233 -2.21 31.90 -0.45
CA THR A 233 -0.75 32.00 -0.59
C THR A 233 -0.17 30.60 -0.40
N PRO A 234 0.49 30.01 -1.42
CA PRO A 234 1.15 28.73 -1.25
C PRO A 234 2.18 28.86 -0.11
N PRO A 235 2.44 27.78 0.66
CA PRO A 235 3.55 27.78 1.61
C PRO A 235 4.82 28.25 0.89
N PRO A 236 5.75 28.93 1.58
CA PRO A 236 7.04 29.25 0.99
C PRO A 236 7.60 27.95 0.41
N PRO A 237 7.98 27.93 -0.89
CA PRO A 237 8.25 26.69 -1.57
C PRO A 237 9.46 26.05 -0.87
N ARG A 238 9.25 24.89 -0.23
CA ARG A 238 10.26 23.84 -0.32
C ARG A 238 10.38 23.60 -1.83
N GLU A 239 11.52 23.96 -2.41
CA GLU A 239 11.70 24.26 -3.84
C GLU A 239 10.87 23.34 -4.75
N LYS A 240 9.86 23.93 -5.39
CA LYS A 240 9.04 23.23 -6.38
C LYS A 240 9.81 23.26 -7.69
N ILE A 241 10.45 22.16 -8.05
CA ILE A 241 11.16 22.03 -9.32
C ILE A 241 10.16 21.57 -10.39
N SER A 242 9.50 22.51 -11.06
CA SER A 242 8.65 22.17 -12.21
C SER A 242 9.54 21.72 -13.37
N CYS A 243 9.51 20.43 -13.70
CA CYS A 243 10.13 19.91 -14.92
C CYS A 243 9.06 19.73 -16.00
N LYS A 244 9.35 20.12 -17.23
CA LYS A 244 8.43 19.92 -18.36
C LYS A 244 8.61 18.51 -18.93
N LEU A 245 7.59 17.65 -18.91
CA LEU A 245 7.66 16.34 -19.57
C LEU A 245 7.83 16.54 -21.08
N VAL A 246 9.07 16.45 -21.54
CA VAL A 246 9.44 16.37 -22.95
C VAL A 246 10.06 14.98 -23.10
N SER A 247 9.66 14.25 -24.14
CA SER A 247 10.21 12.94 -24.49
C SER A 247 11.72 12.84 -24.21
N LYS A 248 12.17 11.67 -23.70
CA LYS A 248 13.58 11.27 -23.45
C LYS A 248 14.60 12.33 -23.95
N THR A 249 15.12 13.18 -23.04
CA THR A 249 16.46 13.84 -23.02
C THR A 249 16.43 15.13 -22.16
N SER A 250 17.24 15.15 -21.08
CA SER A 250 17.76 16.28 -20.27
C SER A 250 16.86 17.46 -19.89
N ILE A 251 16.55 17.58 -18.60
CA ILE A 251 16.07 18.82 -17.95
C ILE A 251 16.87 18.97 -16.67
N SER A 252 17.66 20.03 -16.57
CA SER A 252 18.06 20.56 -15.27
C SER A 252 18.73 21.91 -15.44
N HIS A 253 18.89 22.56 -14.31
CA HIS A 253 20.00 23.45 -14.07
C HIS A 253 21.32 22.68 -14.22
N ASP A 254 22.21 23.14 -15.10
CA ASP A 254 23.41 22.44 -15.58
C ASP A 254 24.38 21.90 -14.49
N ASP A 255 24.19 22.27 -13.22
CA ASP A 255 25.13 22.00 -12.12
C ASP A 255 24.51 21.34 -10.87
N GLN A 256 23.27 20.84 -10.92
CA GLN A 256 22.60 20.30 -9.72
C GLN A 256 22.43 18.76 -9.73
N LEU A 257 22.78 18.13 -8.60
CA LEU A 257 22.41 16.75 -8.28
C LEU A 257 20.93 16.69 -7.87
N LEU A 258 20.27 15.55 -8.10
CA LEU A 258 18.92 15.33 -7.58
C LEU A 258 18.86 15.38 -6.05
N GLY A 259 19.97 15.04 -5.37
CA GLY A 259 20.05 15.04 -3.91
C GLY A 259 19.14 13.99 -3.25
N LEU A 260 18.87 12.89 -3.93
CA LEU A 260 18.04 11.78 -3.43
C LEU A 260 18.93 10.74 -2.71
N PRO A 261 18.80 10.56 -1.38
CA PRO A 261 19.47 9.48 -0.67
C PRO A 261 19.06 8.11 -1.24
N VAL A 262 20.02 7.19 -1.34
CA VAL A 262 19.83 5.88 -1.95
C VAL A 262 18.80 5.07 -1.17
N GLY A 263 17.79 4.52 -1.84
CA GLY A 263 16.67 3.80 -1.22
C GLY A 263 15.43 4.66 -0.99
N LYS A 264 15.54 5.98 -1.16
CA LYS A 264 14.40 6.90 -1.15
C LYS A 264 13.83 7.10 -2.56
N HIS A 265 12.63 7.69 -2.63
CA HIS A 265 11.92 7.96 -3.87
C HIS A 265 11.42 9.41 -3.93
N ILE A 266 11.01 9.82 -5.12
CA ILE A 266 10.34 11.10 -5.39
C ILE A 266 8.86 10.84 -5.71
N PHE A 267 8.01 11.84 -5.51
CA PHE A 267 6.68 11.83 -6.10
C PHE A 267 6.71 12.49 -7.48
N LEU A 268 5.94 11.99 -8.43
CA LEU A 268 5.51 12.78 -9.57
C LEU A 268 4.06 13.17 -9.33
N CYS A 269 3.78 14.47 -9.49
CA CYS A 269 2.47 15.02 -9.28
C CYS A 269 1.91 15.53 -10.60
N THR A 270 0.62 15.31 -10.82
CA THR A 270 -0.06 15.90 -11.95
C THR A 270 -1.54 16.03 -11.62
N THR A 271 -2.21 17.01 -12.21
CA THR A 271 -3.65 17.16 -12.07
C THR A 271 -4.32 16.47 -13.24
N ILE A 272 -5.10 15.42 -12.95
CA ILE A 272 -5.86 14.67 -13.96
C ILE A 272 -7.34 14.81 -13.61
N ASN A 273 -8.12 15.44 -14.50
CA ASN A 273 -9.55 15.75 -14.28
C ASN A 273 -9.80 16.53 -12.98
N ASP A 274 -9.09 17.65 -12.79
CA ASP A 274 -9.17 18.52 -11.59
C ASP A 274 -8.86 17.82 -10.26
N LYS A 275 -8.22 16.64 -10.32
CA LYS A 275 -7.75 15.91 -9.14
C LYS A 275 -6.24 15.80 -9.16
N LEU A 276 -5.62 16.23 -8.06
CA LEU A 276 -4.21 15.97 -7.82
C LEU A 276 -3.99 14.45 -7.77
N CYS A 277 -3.04 13.98 -8.58
CA CYS A 277 -2.60 12.60 -8.65
C CYS A 277 -1.11 12.59 -8.31
N MET A 278 -0.74 11.87 -7.25
CA MET A 278 0.65 11.71 -6.83
C MET A 278 1.06 10.24 -6.96
N ARG A 279 2.23 9.96 -7.52
CA ARG A 279 2.77 8.61 -7.68
C ARG A 279 4.26 8.57 -7.34
N ALA A 280 4.67 7.62 -6.52
CA ALA A 280 6.06 7.45 -6.13
C ALA A 280 6.85 6.80 -7.25
N TYR A 281 8.06 7.30 -7.51
CA TYR A 281 9.01 6.76 -8.48
C TYR A 281 10.43 6.81 -7.90
N THR A 282 11.19 5.75 -8.13
CA THR A 282 12.61 5.69 -7.77
C THR A 282 13.47 5.86 -9.03
N PRO A 283 14.28 6.92 -9.09
CA PRO A 283 15.24 7.11 -10.17
C PRO A 283 16.23 5.97 -10.33
N THR A 284 16.59 5.70 -11.58
CA THR A 284 17.60 4.70 -11.98
C THR A 284 18.91 5.34 -12.44
N SER A 285 18.95 6.66 -12.60
CA SER A 285 20.19 7.41 -12.79
C SER A 285 21.10 7.27 -11.57
N SER A 286 22.42 7.45 -11.76
CA SER A 286 23.33 7.58 -10.62
C SER A 286 22.86 8.68 -9.67
N VAL A 287 23.11 8.51 -8.38
CA VAL A 287 22.95 9.59 -7.41
C VAL A 287 23.93 10.74 -7.62
N ASP A 288 25.03 10.48 -8.34
CA ASP A 288 26.06 11.45 -8.73
C ASP A 288 25.81 12.08 -10.11
N GLU A 289 24.73 11.71 -10.82
CA GLU A 289 24.42 12.36 -12.11
C GLU A 289 24.05 13.82 -11.85
N VAL A 290 24.79 14.70 -12.53
CA VAL A 290 24.55 16.13 -12.50
C VAL A 290 23.63 16.47 -13.65
N GLY A 291 22.55 17.15 -13.30
CA GLY A 291 21.74 17.81 -14.29
C GLY A 291 20.74 16.93 -15.05
N PHE A 292 20.48 15.72 -14.59
CA PHE A 292 19.29 14.98 -15.00
C PHE A 292 18.99 13.87 -14.02
N SER A 293 17.80 13.31 -14.13
CA SER A 293 17.44 12.06 -13.47
C SER A 293 16.60 11.21 -14.40
N GLU A 294 16.87 9.91 -14.40
CA GLU A 294 16.19 8.95 -15.26
C GLU A 294 15.16 8.16 -14.46
N LEU A 295 13.95 8.03 -15.02
CA LEU A 295 12.86 7.25 -14.44
C LEU A 295 12.48 6.13 -15.38
N VAL A 296 12.39 4.90 -14.85
CA VAL A 296 11.80 3.77 -15.56
C VAL A 296 10.32 3.66 -15.18
N ILE A 297 9.44 3.98 -16.14
CA ILE A 297 7.99 3.99 -15.93
C ILE A 297 7.34 3.00 -16.88
N LYS A 298 6.65 1.99 -16.33
CA LYS A 298 5.80 1.09 -17.11
C LYS A 298 4.45 1.75 -17.39
N VAL A 299 4.14 1.96 -18.67
CA VAL A 299 2.88 2.57 -19.10
C VAL A 299 1.76 1.52 -19.11
N TYR A 300 0.68 1.79 -18.38
CA TYR A 300 -0.51 0.94 -18.33
C TYR A 300 -1.60 1.49 -19.26
N PHE A 301 -1.70 0.94 -20.47
CA PHE A 301 -2.76 1.30 -21.41
C PHE A 301 -4.11 0.71 -20.97
N LYS A 302 -5.16 1.55 -20.92
CA LYS A 302 -6.54 1.06 -20.79
C LYS A 302 -6.95 0.41 -22.12
N ALA A 303 -7.68 -0.70 -22.08
CA ALA A 303 -8.15 -1.43 -23.26
C ALA A 303 -9.30 -0.71 -24.03
N CYS A 304 -9.16 0.60 -24.24
CA CYS A 304 -10.05 1.42 -25.05
C CYS A 304 -9.23 2.09 -26.16
N THR A 305 -9.84 2.25 -27.32
CA THR A 305 -9.29 2.70 -28.61
C THR A 305 -8.25 3.84 -28.54
N PRO A 306 -7.32 3.96 -29.52
CA PRO A 306 -6.16 4.87 -29.49
C PRO A 306 -6.46 6.38 -29.39
N SER A 307 -7.72 6.78 -29.26
CA SER A 307 -8.22 8.14 -29.48
C SER A 307 -8.43 8.96 -28.20
N SER A 308 -7.79 8.62 -27.07
CA SER A 308 -7.84 9.44 -25.85
C SER A 308 -6.49 9.59 -25.16
N GLN A 309 -5.42 9.62 -25.97
CA GLN A 309 -4.14 10.15 -25.51
C GLN A 309 -4.36 11.63 -25.20
N THR A 310 -4.41 11.95 -23.92
CA THR A 310 -4.27 13.33 -23.46
C THR A 310 -2.85 13.73 -23.80
N GLU A 311 -2.74 14.41 -24.93
CA GLU A 311 -1.58 15.15 -25.40
C GLU A 311 -0.92 15.91 -24.23
N ASP A 312 0.39 15.78 -24.11
CA ASP A 312 1.35 16.80 -23.65
C ASP A 312 0.96 17.69 -22.46
N SER A 313 0.25 17.14 -21.47
CA SER A 313 -0.02 17.86 -20.23
C SER A 313 1.24 17.84 -19.36
N CYS A 314 1.82 19.03 -19.17
CA CYS A 314 3.03 19.27 -18.38
C CYS A 314 2.98 18.50 -17.04
N LEU A 315 3.81 17.46 -16.91
CA LEU A 315 3.94 16.71 -15.67
C LEU A 315 4.72 17.56 -14.67
N ASN A 316 4.04 18.26 -13.76
CA ASN A 316 4.72 19.05 -12.74
C ASN A 316 5.41 18.11 -11.74
N ILE A 317 6.73 17.94 -11.88
CA ILE A 317 7.50 17.23 -10.88
C ILE A 317 7.38 18.02 -9.56
N TRP A 318 6.69 17.44 -8.59
CA TRP A 318 6.80 17.88 -7.21
C TRP A 318 7.82 16.94 -6.60
N THR A 319 9.02 17.42 -6.30
CA THR A 319 9.94 16.69 -5.41
C THR A 319 9.69 17.17 -4.00
N PRO A 320 8.67 16.63 -3.28
CA PRO A 320 8.75 16.68 -1.83
C PRO A 320 10.10 16.07 -1.46
N SER A 321 10.75 16.66 -0.46
CA SER A 321 12.01 16.17 0.11
C SER A 321 12.03 14.64 0.09
N PRO A 322 13.16 14.03 -0.29
CA PRO A 322 13.23 12.61 -0.59
C PRO A 322 12.54 11.76 0.49
N LEU A 323 11.60 10.91 0.05
CA LEU A 323 10.70 10.14 0.92
C LEU A 323 11.06 8.66 0.94
N GLY A 324 10.65 7.97 2.00
CA GLY A 324 10.96 6.57 2.25
C GLY A 324 11.58 6.36 3.61
N HIS A 325 11.56 5.11 4.09
CA HIS A 325 12.07 4.75 5.43
C HIS A 325 13.32 3.89 5.38
N ILE A 326 13.84 3.65 4.18
CA ILE A 326 15.05 2.89 3.95
C ILE A 326 16.00 3.83 3.25
N GLU A 327 17.19 3.95 3.80
CA GLU A 327 18.30 4.67 3.18
C GLU A 327 19.53 3.79 3.25
N TYR A 328 20.18 3.56 2.12
CA TYR A 328 21.50 2.99 2.06
C TYR A 328 22.52 4.10 2.22
N THR A 329 23.31 4.03 3.28
CA THR A 329 24.26 5.11 3.64
C THR A 329 25.63 4.84 3.04
N ALA A 330 26.21 3.67 3.30
CA ALA A 330 27.43 3.14 2.65
C ALA A 330 27.80 1.76 3.22
N ARG A 331 28.45 0.92 2.43
CA ARG A 331 29.22 -0.26 2.87
C ARG A 331 28.47 -1.18 3.86
N GLY A 332 27.27 -1.58 3.48
CA GLY A 332 26.38 -2.45 4.25
C GLY A 332 25.54 -1.72 5.30
N ASN A 333 25.73 -0.43 5.51
CA ASN A 333 24.97 0.35 6.50
C ASN A 333 23.67 0.91 5.91
N PHE A 334 22.57 0.64 6.60
CA PHE A 334 21.24 1.11 6.27
C PHE A 334 20.64 1.89 7.43
N LEU A 335 19.83 2.89 7.11
CA LEU A 335 18.88 3.49 8.01
C LEU A 335 17.48 2.96 7.68
N VAL A 336 16.93 2.11 8.56
CA VAL A 336 15.60 1.50 8.37
C VAL A 336 14.66 2.01 9.48
N HIS A 337 13.63 2.77 9.13
CA HIS A 337 12.77 3.50 10.07
C HIS A 337 13.58 4.30 11.08
N ARG A 338 14.60 5.05 10.60
CA ARG A 338 15.55 5.83 11.41
C ARG A 338 16.40 4.99 12.39
N LYS A 339 16.40 3.65 12.27
CA LYS A 339 17.27 2.77 13.05
C LYS A 339 18.42 2.28 12.18
N GLN A 340 19.64 2.42 12.70
CA GLN A 340 20.81 1.87 12.06
C GLN A 340 20.73 0.34 11.99
N ARG A 341 21.05 -0.19 10.81
CA ARG A 341 21.15 -1.60 10.48
C ARG A 341 22.41 -1.81 9.66
N PHE A 342 23.00 -2.99 9.79
CA PHE A 342 24.15 -3.41 9.02
C PHE A 342 23.87 -4.78 8.40
N ALA A 343 24.22 -4.94 7.13
CA ALA A 343 24.12 -6.20 6.42
C ALA A 343 25.35 -6.44 5.55
N LYS A 344 25.87 -7.66 5.62
CA LYS A 344 26.89 -8.16 4.68
C LYS A 344 26.25 -8.82 3.47
N ARG A 345 25.02 -9.33 3.62
CA ARG A 345 24.26 -10.03 2.57
C ARG A 345 22.87 -9.41 2.44
N LEU A 346 22.45 -9.18 1.21
CA LEU A 346 21.14 -8.66 0.87
C LEU A 346 20.38 -9.71 0.07
N ALA A 347 19.19 -10.08 0.56
CA ALA A 347 18.20 -10.83 -0.20
C ALA A 347 17.22 -9.83 -0.81
N MET A 348 17.12 -9.79 -2.13
CA MET A 348 16.35 -8.79 -2.86
C MET A 348 15.28 -9.49 -3.68
N LEU A 349 14.01 -9.11 -3.50
CA LEU A 349 12.92 -9.64 -4.31
C LEU A 349 12.14 -8.50 -4.94
N ALA A 350 12.09 -8.49 -6.27
CA ALA A 350 11.34 -7.52 -7.06
C ALA A 350 10.30 -8.19 -7.96
N ASN A 351 9.27 -7.43 -8.30
CA ASN A 351 8.35 -7.79 -9.38
C ASN A 351 8.03 -6.56 -10.24
N GLY A 352 8.19 -6.68 -11.56
CA GLY A 352 7.90 -5.61 -12.50
C GLY A 352 8.66 -4.32 -12.17
N THR A 353 7.96 -3.20 -12.02
CA THR A 353 8.56 -1.89 -11.72
C THR A 353 9.14 -1.78 -10.31
N GLY A 354 8.84 -2.72 -9.41
CA GLY A 354 9.46 -2.79 -8.07
C GLY A 354 10.98 -3.04 -8.11
N ILE A 355 11.56 -3.28 -9.29
CA ILE A 355 13.01 -3.34 -9.48
C ILE A 355 13.71 -2.01 -9.19
N THR A 356 13.04 -0.88 -9.44
CA THR A 356 13.71 0.44 -9.43
C THR A 356 14.42 0.81 -8.12
N PRO A 357 13.83 0.61 -6.90
CA PRO A 357 14.59 0.82 -5.67
C PRO A 357 15.69 -0.21 -5.43
N ILE A 358 15.50 -1.45 -5.85
CA ILE A 358 16.52 -2.51 -5.73
C ILE A 358 17.72 -2.18 -6.61
N TYR A 359 17.46 -1.78 -7.85
CA TYR A 359 18.46 -1.34 -8.82
C TYR A 359 19.27 -0.15 -8.30
N GLN A 360 18.63 0.86 -7.70
CA GLN A 360 19.33 2.04 -7.16
C GLN A 360 20.33 1.66 -6.05
N VAL A 361 19.91 0.76 -5.14
CA VAL A 361 20.79 0.24 -4.08
C VAL A 361 21.93 -0.57 -4.68
N ALA A 362 21.63 -1.49 -5.61
CA ALA A 362 22.63 -2.33 -6.24
C ALA A 362 23.66 -1.53 -7.04
N GLN A 363 23.21 -0.55 -7.84
CA GLN A 363 24.07 0.36 -8.59
C GLN A 363 25.03 1.11 -7.67
N THR A 364 24.53 1.62 -6.54
CA THR A 364 25.35 2.34 -5.55
C THR A 364 26.43 1.44 -4.94
N ILE A 365 26.05 0.23 -4.50
CA ILE A 365 26.98 -0.74 -3.92
C ILE A 365 28.06 -1.14 -4.91
N LEU A 366 27.69 -1.40 -6.17
CA LEU A 366 28.63 -1.87 -7.18
C LEU A 366 29.61 -0.78 -7.63
N LYS A 367 29.20 0.49 -7.57
CA LYS A 367 30.06 1.65 -7.87
C LYS A 367 31.16 1.88 -6.83
N ASP A 368 30.96 1.53 -5.56
CA ASP A 368 32.01 1.59 -4.53
C ASP A 368 32.85 0.29 -4.54
N PRO A 369 34.13 0.33 -4.96
CA PRO A 369 35.01 -0.85 -4.96
C PRO A 369 35.38 -1.33 -3.55
N GLU A 370 35.25 -0.46 -2.54
CA GLU A 370 35.49 -0.81 -1.13
C GLU A 370 34.27 -1.47 -0.48
N ASP A 371 33.11 -1.43 -1.14
CA ASP A 371 31.88 -2.02 -0.65
C ASP A 371 31.85 -3.54 -0.88
N ARG A 372 31.89 -4.29 0.22
CA ARG A 372 31.90 -5.76 0.20
C ARG A 372 30.52 -6.38 0.37
N THR A 373 29.45 -5.59 0.34
CA THR A 373 28.08 -6.08 0.48
C THR A 373 27.74 -7.03 -0.66
N LYS A 374 27.28 -8.24 -0.33
CA LYS A 374 26.83 -9.23 -1.30
C LYS A 374 25.33 -9.15 -1.50
N MET A 375 24.88 -9.31 -2.72
CA MET A 375 23.50 -9.08 -3.14
C MET A 375 23.03 -10.27 -3.97
N HIS A 376 21.89 -10.82 -3.57
CA HIS A 376 21.22 -11.91 -4.26
C HIS A 376 19.81 -11.44 -4.57
N GLU A 377 19.50 -11.39 -5.87
CA GLU A 377 18.24 -10.89 -6.36
C GLU A 377 17.41 -11.99 -7.02
N VAL A 378 16.13 -12.04 -6.69
CA VAL A 378 15.12 -12.81 -7.41
C VAL A 378 14.13 -11.84 -8.05
N TYR A 379 14.12 -11.76 -9.38
CA TYR A 379 13.34 -10.78 -10.11
C TYR A 379 12.24 -11.42 -10.97
N ALA A 380 10.99 -11.16 -10.62
CA ALA A 380 9.83 -11.77 -11.26
C ALA A 380 9.14 -10.85 -12.28
N ASN A 381 8.84 -11.39 -13.47
CA ASN A 381 8.10 -10.72 -14.55
C ASN A 381 7.09 -11.66 -15.22
N LYS A 382 6.25 -11.14 -16.13
CA LYS A 382 5.28 -11.98 -16.86
C LYS A 382 5.95 -12.74 -18.00
N THR A 383 6.75 -12.05 -18.82
CA THR A 383 7.54 -12.62 -19.91
C THR A 383 8.99 -12.15 -19.82
N GLU A 384 9.86 -12.71 -20.66
CA GLU A 384 11.25 -12.24 -20.81
C GLU A 384 11.33 -10.78 -21.28
N ASP A 385 10.43 -10.39 -22.20
CA ASP A 385 10.40 -9.03 -22.76
C ASP A 385 9.89 -7.98 -21.75
N ASP A 386 9.32 -8.43 -20.62
CA ASP A 386 8.87 -7.57 -19.52
C ASP A 386 9.98 -7.27 -18.50
N ILE A 387 11.15 -7.90 -18.59
CA ILE A 387 12.25 -7.74 -17.64
C ILE A 387 12.93 -6.38 -17.88
N LEU A 388 12.69 -5.44 -16.97
CA LEU A 388 13.30 -4.12 -17.01
C LEU A 388 14.76 -4.19 -16.55
N LEU A 389 15.64 -3.35 -17.13
CA LEU A 389 17.05 -3.20 -16.73
C LEU A 389 17.87 -4.50 -16.81
N LYS A 390 17.42 -5.45 -17.64
CA LYS A 390 18.01 -6.79 -17.75
C LYS A 390 19.45 -6.74 -18.22
N ASP A 391 19.73 -5.97 -19.27
CA ASP A 391 21.05 -5.95 -19.90
C ASP A 391 22.10 -5.40 -18.93
N GLU A 392 21.76 -4.37 -18.16
CA GLU A 392 22.61 -3.79 -17.12
C GLU A 392 22.89 -4.78 -15.98
N MET A 393 21.85 -5.46 -15.48
CA MET A 393 22.00 -6.45 -14.41
C MET A 393 22.78 -7.68 -14.85
N ASP A 394 22.60 -8.15 -16.09
CA ASP A 394 23.40 -9.24 -16.67
C ASP A 394 24.88 -8.85 -16.77
N VAL A 395 25.19 -7.60 -17.08
CA VAL A 395 26.57 -7.08 -17.08
C VAL A 395 27.12 -7.04 -15.66
N TRP A 396 26.34 -6.59 -14.67
CA TRP A 396 26.76 -6.59 -13.27
C TRP A 396 27.03 -7.98 -12.71
N GLU A 397 26.19 -8.97 -13.02
CA GLU A 397 26.41 -10.34 -12.57
C GLU A 397 27.71 -10.92 -13.17
N LYS A 398 28.03 -10.59 -14.42
CA LYS A 398 29.27 -11.03 -15.06
C LYS A 398 30.51 -10.34 -14.48
N THR A 399 30.42 -9.02 -14.26
CA THR A 399 31.55 -8.18 -13.83
C THR A 399 31.82 -8.22 -12.33
N HIS A 400 30.78 -8.45 -11.52
CA HIS A 400 30.81 -8.46 -10.07
C HIS A 400 30.24 -9.77 -9.52
N CYS A 401 30.57 -10.90 -10.14
CA CYS A 401 29.99 -12.21 -9.85
C CYS A 401 30.22 -12.70 -8.41
N ASP A 402 31.15 -12.08 -7.68
CA ASP A 402 31.46 -12.31 -6.26
C ASP A 402 30.55 -11.51 -5.30
N ARG A 403 29.91 -10.44 -5.80
CA ARG A 403 29.06 -9.51 -5.03
C ARG A 403 27.61 -9.43 -5.51
N PHE A 404 27.31 -9.66 -6.79
CA PHE A 404 25.96 -9.54 -7.33
C PHE A 404 25.55 -10.82 -8.08
N LYS A 405 24.41 -11.37 -7.69
CA LYS A 405 23.75 -12.52 -8.32
C LYS A 405 22.31 -12.16 -8.60
N VAL A 406 21.82 -12.47 -9.79
CA VAL A 406 20.43 -12.24 -10.18
C VAL A 406 19.82 -13.53 -10.72
N TRP A 407 18.60 -13.81 -10.30
CA TRP A 407 17.84 -14.95 -10.77
C TRP A 407 16.47 -14.50 -11.29
N TYR A 408 16.22 -14.73 -12.57
CA TYR A 408 14.98 -14.29 -13.19
C TYR A 408 13.87 -15.34 -13.05
N VAL A 409 12.65 -14.87 -12.82
CA VAL A 409 11.44 -15.72 -12.80
C VAL A 409 10.42 -15.13 -13.76
N VAL A 410 9.99 -15.89 -14.76
CA VAL A 410 8.97 -15.41 -15.72
C VAL A 410 7.73 -16.28 -15.70
N GLY A 411 6.54 -15.67 -15.82
CA GLY A 411 5.28 -16.41 -15.88
C GLY A 411 5.17 -17.32 -17.12
N THR A 412 5.71 -16.88 -18.25
CA THR A 412 5.80 -17.62 -19.52
C THR A 412 7.12 -17.30 -20.22
N ALA A 413 7.80 -18.32 -20.73
CA ALA A 413 9.11 -18.20 -21.38
C ALA A 413 9.11 -18.83 -22.79
N ARG A 414 10.04 -18.38 -23.63
CA ARG A 414 10.40 -19.00 -24.91
C ARG A 414 11.26 -20.25 -24.66
N GLU A 415 11.38 -21.08 -25.69
CA GLU A 415 12.31 -22.21 -25.66
C GLU A 415 13.75 -21.72 -25.45
N GLY A 416 14.52 -22.40 -24.59
CA GLY A 416 15.90 -22.03 -24.26
C GLY A 416 16.05 -21.07 -23.06
N TRP A 417 14.97 -20.71 -22.36
CA TRP A 417 15.05 -19.88 -21.16
C TRP A 417 15.81 -20.59 -20.02
N GLY A 418 16.93 -19.99 -19.61
CA GLY A 418 17.85 -20.58 -18.63
C GLY A 418 17.49 -20.39 -17.16
N TYR A 419 16.34 -19.78 -16.84
CA TYR A 419 15.93 -19.47 -15.46
C TYR A 419 14.55 -20.06 -15.11
N SER A 420 14.02 -19.77 -13.93
CA SER A 420 12.75 -20.36 -13.48
C SER A 420 11.53 -19.83 -14.25
N VAL A 421 10.54 -20.69 -14.42
CA VAL A 421 9.22 -20.38 -15.01
C VAL A 421 8.13 -20.55 -13.96
N GLY A 422 7.20 -19.60 -13.87
CA GLY A 422 6.05 -19.61 -12.97
C GLY A 422 6.02 -18.40 -12.03
N PHE A 423 5.91 -18.66 -10.73
CA PHE A 423 5.90 -17.65 -9.68
C PHE A 423 7.11 -17.85 -8.77
N ILE A 424 7.45 -16.83 -7.99
CA ILE A 424 8.40 -16.99 -6.88
C ILE A 424 7.82 -18.03 -5.91
N THR A 425 8.60 -19.06 -5.60
CA THR A 425 8.25 -20.13 -4.66
C THR A 425 9.31 -20.21 -3.57
N GLU A 426 8.97 -20.89 -2.47
CA GLU A 426 9.93 -21.17 -1.39
C GLU A 426 11.20 -21.88 -1.91
N SER A 427 11.06 -22.81 -2.86
CA SER A 427 12.20 -23.51 -3.46
C SER A 427 13.15 -22.53 -4.15
N ILE A 428 12.62 -21.62 -4.97
CA ILE A 428 13.41 -20.58 -5.67
C ILE A 428 14.11 -19.69 -4.65
N THR A 429 13.40 -19.26 -3.59
CA THR A 429 14.03 -18.41 -2.56
C THR A 429 15.13 -19.14 -1.81
N ARG A 430 14.95 -20.42 -1.46
CA ARG A 430 15.97 -21.22 -0.75
C ARG A 430 17.21 -21.48 -1.62
N GLU A 431 17.03 -21.61 -2.92
CA GLU A 431 18.12 -21.90 -3.86
C GLU A 431 18.94 -20.65 -4.21
N HIS A 432 18.29 -19.49 -4.36
CA HIS A 432 18.94 -18.30 -4.94
C HIS A 432 19.19 -17.15 -3.96
N LEU A 433 18.52 -17.11 -2.80
CA LEU A 433 18.73 -16.09 -1.76
C LEU A 433 19.62 -16.62 -0.63
N PRO A 434 20.35 -15.72 0.08
CA PRO A 434 21.19 -16.13 1.20
C PRO A 434 20.36 -16.68 2.36
N GLU A 435 20.97 -17.62 3.09
CA GLU A 435 20.38 -18.11 4.34
C GLU A 435 20.16 -16.99 5.36
N THR A 436 19.08 -17.15 6.11
CA THR A 436 18.67 -16.21 7.15
C THR A 436 19.74 -16.14 8.23
N SER A 437 20.12 -14.93 8.60
CA SER A 437 21.28 -14.69 9.46
C SER A 437 21.25 -13.26 10.00
N ARG A 438 21.98 -12.99 11.09
CA ARG A 438 21.98 -11.68 11.74
C ARG A 438 22.60 -10.56 10.90
N ASP A 439 23.43 -10.92 9.93
CA ASP A 439 24.10 -10.03 8.99
C ASP A 439 23.45 -10.04 7.59
N ALA A 440 22.24 -10.60 7.47
CA ALA A 440 21.43 -10.54 6.26
C ALA A 440 20.22 -9.62 6.44
N LEU A 441 19.94 -8.80 5.43
CA LEU A 441 18.70 -8.04 5.31
C LEU A 441 17.95 -8.47 4.06
N ALA A 442 16.62 -8.54 4.16
CA ALA A 442 15.75 -8.85 3.04
C ALA A 442 14.94 -7.60 2.64
N PHE A 443 14.97 -7.27 1.35
CA PHE A 443 14.20 -6.20 0.74
C PHE A 443 13.21 -6.77 -0.26
N PHE A 444 11.96 -6.32 -0.17
CA PHE A 444 10.87 -6.78 -1.01
C PHE A 444 10.17 -5.56 -1.61
N ASP A 445 10.14 -5.47 -2.93
CA ASP A 445 9.26 -4.55 -3.65
C ASP A 445 8.43 -5.33 -4.68
N LEU A 446 7.33 -5.88 -4.17
CA LEU A 446 6.43 -6.76 -4.89
C LEU A 446 5.10 -6.03 -5.07
N TRP A 447 4.77 -5.66 -6.31
CA TRP A 447 3.48 -5.03 -6.66
C TRP A 447 2.26 -5.95 -6.50
N THR A 448 2.47 -7.21 -6.09
CA THR A 448 1.40 -8.18 -5.84
C THR A 448 1.58 -8.81 -4.46
N THR A 449 0.47 -9.24 -3.86
CA THR A 449 0.28 -9.85 -2.52
C THR A 449 1.05 -11.16 -2.24
N THR A 450 2.25 -11.33 -2.80
CA THR A 450 3.19 -12.41 -2.49
C THR A 450 3.87 -12.26 -1.12
N TYR A 451 3.65 -11.14 -0.42
CA TYR A 451 4.36 -10.78 0.81
C TYR A 451 4.22 -11.83 1.94
N ASP A 452 3.03 -12.36 2.20
CA ASP A 452 2.82 -13.22 3.38
C ASP A 452 3.36 -14.65 3.20
N SER A 453 3.38 -15.18 1.97
CA SER A 453 3.94 -16.52 1.70
C SER A 453 5.47 -16.55 1.76
N ILE A 454 6.12 -15.42 1.47
CA ILE A 454 7.58 -15.33 1.42
C ILE A 454 8.14 -15.07 2.82
N ARG A 455 7.45 -14.30 3.66
CA ARG A 455 7.87 -13.99 5.04
C ARG A 455 8.01 -15.23 5.95
N SER A 456 7.39 -16.36 5.62
CA SER A 456 7.63 -17.62 6.34
C SER A 456 8.82 -18.42 5.82
N ALA A 457 9.28 -18.11 4.61
CA ALA A 457 10.36 -18.82 3.90
C ALA A 457 11.73 -18.10 4.03
N THR A 458 11.71 -16.78 4.21
CA THR A 458 12.86 -15.89 4.47
C THR A 458 12.74 -15.29 5.86
#